data_AF-A0A0M2U567-F1
#
_entry.id   AF-A0A0M2U567-F1
#
_cell.length_a   1.000
_cell.length_b   1.000
_cell.length_c   1.000
_cell.angle_alpha   90.00
_cell.angle_beta   90.00
_cell.angle_gamma   90.00
#
_symmetry.space_group_name_H-M   'P 1'
#
loop_
_entity.id
_entity.type
_entity.pdbx_description
1 polymer ?
#
loop_
_entity_poly.entity_id
_entity_poly.type
_entity_poly.pdbx_seq_one_letter_code
_entity_poly.pdbx_strand_id
1 'polypeptide(L)'
;MGDKRINFDVNPQNRNGRLLVPFRAIAETLGAQVGWNNALRQVAMKKDDQEVVLTLDSDTVLVNGNAATIDVPATVVEGRTLVPLRFISETFGVKIDWQPDWKMVTLTQ
;
A
#
# COMPACT_ATOMS: atom_id res chain seq x y z
N MET A 1 -14.67 -18.09 -2.63
CA MET A 1 -13.36 -17.56 -2.20
C MET A 1 -12.42 -17.67 -3.38
N GLY A 2 -11.95 -16.55 -3.91
CA GLY A 2 -11.08 -16.51 -5.10
C GLY A 2 -9.84 -15.70 -4.80
N ASP A 3 -8.68 -16.25 -5.15
CA ASP A 3 -7.39 -15.57 -5.12
C ASP A 3 -7.38 -14.44 -6.15
N LYS A 4 -7.08 -13.21 -5.71
CA LYS A 4 -6.83 -12.09 -6.63
C LYS A 4 -5.34 -11.88 -6.78
N ARG A 5 -4.84 -12.17 -7.99
CA ARG A 5 -3.44 -11.92 -8.38
C ARG A 5 -3.28 -10.48 -8.79
N ILE A 6 -2.22 -9.84 -8.31
CA ILE A 6 -1.92 -8.45 -8.64
C ILE A 6 -0.72 -8.43 -9.56
N ASN A 7 -0.91 -7.88 -10.76
CA ASN A 7 0.21 -7.53 -11.63
C ASN A 7 0.68 -6.11 -11.28
N PHE A 8 1.96 -5.96 -11.02
CA PHE A 8 2.54 -4.67 -10.71
C PHE A 8 3.22 -4.08 -11.93
N ASP A 9 2.90 -2.82 -12.22
CA ASP A 9 3.62 -2.05 -13.26
C ASP A 9 4.99 -1.55 -12.79
N VAL A 10 5.21 -1.50 -11.46
CA VAL A 10 6.52 -1.28 -10.84
C VAL A 10 6.82 -2.43 -9.89
N ASN A 11 7.98 -3.05 -10.04
CA ASN A 11 8.37 -4.20 -9.22
C ASN A 11 8.37 -3.85 -7.72
N PRO A 12 7.82 -4.74 -6.86
CA PRO A 12 7.98 -4.63 -5.41
C PRO A 12 9.45 -4.50 -5.01
N GLN A 13 9.71 -3.69 -3.99
CA GLN A 13 11.05 -3.37 -3.53
C GLN A 13 11.25 -3.86 -2.10
N ASN A 14 12.37 -4.52 -1.81
CA ASN A 14 12.75 -4.78 -0.44
C ASN A 14 13.61 -3.60 0.07
N ARG A 15 13.14 -2.89 1.09
CA ARG A 15 13.96 -1.90 1.82
C ARG A 15 13.94 -2.22 3.29
N ASN A 16 15.13 -2.30 3.90
CA ASN A 16 15.31 -2.58 5.32
C ASN A 16 14.54 -3.83 5.82
N GLY A 17 14.45 -4.87 4.99
CA GLY A 17 13.71 -6.09 5.34
C GLY A 17 12.18 -5.94 5.33
N ARG A 18 11.66 -4.86 4.75
CA ARG A 18 10.24 -4.65 4.47
C ARG A 18 10.01 -4.69 2.96
N LEU A 19 9.01 -5.45 2.54
CA LEU A 19 8.55 -5.44 1.16
C LEU A 19 7.61 -4.24 0.95
N LEU A 20 7.98 -3.37 0.03
CA LEU A 20 7.18 -2.26 -0.44
C LEU A 20 6.52 -2.65 -1.76
N VAL A 21 5.24 -2.39 -1.87
CA VAL A 21 4.44 -2.72 -3.05
C VAL A 21 3.74 -1.48 -3.60
N PRO A 22 3.46 -1.42 -4.92
CA PRO A 22 2.72 -0.32 -5.51
C PRO A 22 1.35 -0.12 -4.85
N PHE A 23 1.15 1.03 -4.22
CA PHE A 23 -0.04 1.33 -3.42
C PHE A 23 -1.34 1.23 -4.23
N ARG A 24 -1.33 1.81 -5.45
CA ARG A 24 -2.51 1.85 -6.31
C ARG A 24 -2.98 0.46 -6.74
N ALA A 25 -2.05 -0.44 -7.07
CA ALA A 25 -2.40 -1.79 -7.51
C ALA A 25 -3.09 -2.59 -6.39
N ILE A 26 -2.63 -2.43 -5.14
CA ILE A 26 -3.32 -3.02 -3.98
C ILE A 26 -4.70 -2.39 -3.80
N ALA A 27 -4.79 -1.06 -3.84
CA ALA A 27 -6.03 -0.33 -3.67
C ALA A 27 -7.12 -0.75 -4.68
N GLU A 28 -6.76 -0.81 -5.97
CA GLU A 28 -7.67 -1.22 -7.05
C GLU A 28 -8.17 -2.65 -6.85
N THR A 29 -7.29 -3.56 -6.43
CA THR A 29 -7.66 -4.97 -6.18
C THR A 29 -8.65 -5.11 -5.02
N LEU A 30 -8.50 -4.25 -4.00
CA LEU A 30 -9.41 -4.12 -2.86
C LEU A 30 -10.71 -3.37 -3.19
N GLY A 31 -10.83 -2.78 -4.38
CA GLY A 31 -11.96 -1.93 -4.75
C GLY A 31 -11.95 -0.57 -4.04
N ALA A 32 -10.78 -0.12 -3.55
CA ALA A 32 -10.61 1.15 -2.88
C ALA A 32 -10.36 2.29 -3.89
N GLN A 33 -10.77 3.51 -3.52
CA GLN A 33 -10.47 4.72 -4.27
C GLN A 33 -9.10 5.26 -3.85
N VAL A 34 -8.35 5.80 -4.81
CA VAL A 34 -7.02 6.39 -4.56
C VAL A 34 -7.02 7.87 -4.95
N GLY A 35 -6.60 8.72 -4.02
CA GLY A 35 -6.39 10.15 -4.22
C GLY A 35 -4.91 10.52 -4.14
N TRP A 36 -4.49 11.50 -4.93
CA TRP A 36 -3.17 12.12 -4.81
C TRP A 36 -3.33 13.61 -4.51
N ASN A 37 -2.69 14.07 -3.44
CA ASN A 37 -2.57 15.48 -3.12
C ASN A 37 -1.12 15.92 -3.35
N ASN A 38 -0.91 16.66 -4.45
CA ASN A 38 0.41 17.11 -4.85
C ASN A 38 1.00 18.17 -3.89
N ALA A 39 0.16 19.07 -3.37
CA ALA A 39 0.61 20.16 -2.50
C ALA A 39 1.17 19.64 -1.17
N LEU A 40 0.55 18.58 -0.64
CA LEU A 40 0.96 17.94 0.62
C LEU A 40 1.85 16.71 0.39
N ARG A 41 2.12 16.33 -0.86
CA ARG A 41 2.80 15.08 -1.25
C ARG A 41 2.19 13.86 -0.55
N GLN A 42 0.87 13.77 -0.57
CA GLN A 42 0.10 12.73 0.11
C GLN A 42 -0.62 11.82 -0.88
N VAL A 43 -0.62 10.53 -0.59
CA VAL A 43 -1.49 9.55 -1.23
C VAL A 43 -2.56 9.11 -0.24
N ALA A 44 -3.81 9.12 -0.65
CA ALA A 44 -4.94 8.68 0.15
C ALA A 44 -5.56 7.43 -0.48
N MET A 45 -5.97 6.48 0.35
CA MET A 45 -6.81 5.36 -0.04
C MET A 45 -8.06 5.32 0.82
N LYS A 46 -9.21 5.19 0.18
CA LYS A 46 -10.50 5.12 0.85
C LYS A 46 -11.27 3.88 0.39
N LYS A 47 -11.71 3.06 1.34
CA LYS A 47 -12.56 1.89 1.10
C LYS A 47 -13.63 1.84 2.18
N ASP A 48 -14.90 1.93 1.77
CA ASP A 48 -16.03 1.98 2.70
C ASP A 48 -15.82 3.11 3.75
N ASP A 49 -15.81 2.78 5.03
CA ASP A 49 -15.57 3.71 6.15
C ASP A 49 -14.09 3.81 6.57
N GLN A 50 -13.18 3.12 5.86
CA GLN A 50 -11.74 3.17 6.13
C GLN A 50 -11.03 4.15 5.19
N GLU A 51 -10.25 5.06 5.76
CA GLU A 51 -9.39 6.00 5.04
C GLU A 51 -7.96 5.93 5.57
N VAL A 52 -7.01 5.90 4.65
CA VAL A 52 -5.58 5.93 4.93
C VAL A 52 -4.94 7.06 4.14
N VAL A 53 -4.25 7.96 4.82
CA VAL A 53 -3.46 9.03 4.21
C VAL A 53 -1.99 8.84 4.56
N LEU A 54 -1.18 8.71 3.53
CA LEU A 54 0.26 8.52 3.61
C LEU A 54 0.95 9.77 3.07
N THR A 55 1.85 10.35 3.86
CA THR A 55 2.73 11.42 3.39
C THR A 55 4.03 10.80 2.88
N LEU A 56 4.45 11.17 1.68
CA LEU A 56 5.70 10.65 1.11
C LEU A 56 6.89 11.00 2.01
N ASP A 57 7.83 10.06 2.12
CA ASP A 57 9.07 10.19 2.90
C ASP A 57 8.84 10.49 4.39
N SER A 58 7.63 10.28 4.90
CA SER A 58 7.27 10.36 6.32
C SER A 58 6.94 8.97 6.86
N ASP A 59 7.35 8.74 8.11
CA ASP A 59 6.95 7.58 8.91
C ASP A 59 5.54 7.74 9.50
N THR A 60 4.97 8.95 9.46
CA THR A 60 3.67 9.26 10.03
C THR A 60 2.58 9.13 8.97
N VAL A 61 1.54 8.39 9.32
CA VAL A 61 0.37 8.13 8.49
C VAL A 61 -0.89 8.51 9.27
N LEU A 62 -1.98 8.79 8.56
CA LEU A 62 -3.29 8.94 9.17
C LEU A 62 -4.15 7.73 8.79
N VAL A 63 -4.67 7.02 9.79
CA VAL A 63 -5.67 5.95 9.63
C VAL A 63 -6.96 6.43 10.28
N ASN A 64 -7.99 6.66 9.46
CA ASN A 64 -9.28 7.21 9.89
C ASN A 64 -9.11 8.51 10.70
N GLY A 65 -8.20 9.39 10.26
CA GLY A 65 -7.87 10.65 10.94
C GLY A 65 -6.95 10.52 12.17
N ASN A 66 -6.65 9.31 12.64
CA ASN A 66 -5.73 9.09 13.76
C ASN A 66 -4.30 8.88 13.26
N ALA A 67 -3.34 9.56 13.89
CA ALA A 67 -1.93 9.38 13.56
C ALA A 67 -1.43 7.99 13.98
N ALA A 68 -0.74 7.31 13.07
CA ALA A 68 -0.03 6.08 13.30
C ALA A 68 1.35 6.15 12.63
N THR A 69 2.24 5.23 12.96
CA THR A 69 3.59 5.16 12.39
C THR A 69 3.79 3.89 11.57
N ILE A 70 4.64 3.98 10.55
CA ILE A 70 5.07 2.85 9.72
C ILE A 70 6.58 2.68 9.79
N ASP A 71 7.04 1.43 9.82
CA ASP A 71 8.47 1.09 9.96
C ASP A 71 9.34 1.62 8.82
N VAL A 72 8.77 1.72 7.62
CA VAL A 72 9.45 2.21 6.43
C VAL A 72 8.53 3.20 5.72
N PRO A 73 8.99 4.43 5.45
CA PRO A 73 8.16 5.46 4.86
C PRO A 73 7.70 5.09 3.45
N ALA A 74 6.52 5.59 3.08
CA ALA A 74 6.05 5.49 1.71
C ALA A 74 7.00 6.28 0.78
N THR A 75 7.40 5.67 -0.33
CA THR A 75 8.43 6.24 -1.21
C THR A 75 7.98 6.15 -2.67
N VAL A 76 8.50 7.03 -3.52
CA VAL A 76 8.22 6.98 -4.96
C VAL A 76 9.37 6.30 -5.67
N VAL A 77 9.07 5.25 -6.43
CA VAL A 77 10.00 4.59 -7.35
C VAL A 77 9.33 4.50 -8.71
N GLU A 78 10.04 4.93 -9.76
CA GLU A 78 9.53 4.91 -11.14
C GLU A 78 8.15 5.59 -11.29
N GLY A 79 7.94 6.68 -10.55
CA GLY A 79 6.69 7.45 -10.56
C GLY A 79 5.53 6.80 -9.81
N ARG A 80 5.74 5.68 -9.11
CA ARG A 80 4.72 5.01 -8.29
C ARG A 80 5.06 5.05 -6.81
N THR A 81 4.05 5.33 -6.00
CA THR A 81 4.15 5.26 -4.55
C THR A 81 4.14 3.80 -4.11
N LEU A 82 5.22 3.37 -3.46
CA LEU A 82 5.28 2.08 -2.78
C LEU A 82 5.17 2.24 -1.28
N VAL A 83 4.47 1.28 -0.67
CA VAL A 83 4.09 1.32 0.75
C VAL A 83 4.37 -0.06 1.36
N PRO A 84 4.75 -0.15 2.65
CA PRO A 84 4.98 -1.44 3.29
C PRO A 84 3.77 -2.36 3.18
N LEU A 85 3.98 -3.58 2.68
CA LEU A 85 2.91 -4.57 2.48
C LEU A 85 2.13 -4.85 3.78
N ARG A 86 2.86 -5.01 4.88
CA ARG A 86 2.29 -5.31 6.21
C ARG A 86 1.30 -4.24 6.65
N PHE A 87 1.65 -2.97 6.46
CA PHE A 87 0.79 -1.86 6.85
C PHE A 87 -0.57 -1.91 6.15
N ILE A 88 -0.60 -2.24 4.86
CA ILE A 88 -1.86 -2.40 4.12
C ILE A 88 -2.64 -3.62 4.60
N SER A 89 -1.97 -4.76 4.83
CA SER A 89 -2.59 -5.98 5.36
C SER A 89 -3.29 -5.73 6.70
N GLU A 90 -2.60 -5.08 7.64
CA GLU A 90 -3.10 -4.80 8.98
C GLU A 90 -4.22 -3.78 8.97
N THR A 91 -4.09 -2.71 8.18
CA THR A 91 -5.07 -1.62 8.16
C THR A 91 -6.41 -2.06 7.56
N PHE A 92 -6.38 -2.87 6.49
CA PHE A 92 -7.58 -3.30 5.77
C PHE A 92 -8.03 -4.72 6.14
N GLY A 93 -7.35 -5.37 7.10
CA GLY A 93 -7.69 -6.72 7.56
C GLY A 93 -7.59 -7.79 6.47
N VAL A 94 -6.73 -7.59 5.47
CA VAL A 94 -6.58 -8.51 4.33
C VAL A 94 -5.34 -9.35 4.48
N LYS A 95 -5.42 -10.64 4.11
CA LYS A 95 -4.23 -11.49 4.05
C LYS A 95 -3.56 -11.24 2.72
N ILE A 96 -2.27 -10.88 2.79
CA ILE A 96 -1.46 -10.65 1.60
C ILE A 96 -0.32 -11.66 1.60
N ASP A 97 -0.28 -12.49 0.57
CA ASP A 97 0.76 -13.48 0.36
C ASP A 97 1.72 -13.00 -0.74
N TRP A 98 3.01 -12.98 -0.42
CA TRP A 98 4.06 -12.60 -1.36
C TRP A 98 4.75 -13.84 -1.88
N GLN A 99 4.74 -14.00 -3.20
CA GLN A 99 5.41 -15.09 -3.92
C GLN A 99 6.69 -14.52 -4.56
N PRO A 100 7.87 -14.64 -3.89
CA PRO A 100 9.11 -14.01 -4.32
C PRO A 100 9.60 -14.52 -5.68
N ASP A 101 9.40 -15.81 -5.96
CA ASP A 101 9.86 -16.47 -7.19
C ASP A 101 9.20 -15.89 -8.45
N TRP A 102 7.96 -15.40 -8.30
CA TRP A 102 7.16 -14.82 -9.39
C TRP A 102 6.96 -13.32 -9.27
N LYS A 103 7.56 -12.71 -8.24
CA LYS A 103 7.32 -11.31 -7.84
C LYS A 103 5.83 -10.95 -7.79
N MET A 104 5.02 -11.88 -7.31
CA MET A 104 3.57 -11.78 -7.36
C MET A 104 2.99 -11.62 -5.96
N VAL A 105 2.02 -10.72 -5.82
CA VAL A 105 1.20 -10.61 -4.62
C VAL A 105 -0.17 -11.25 -4.87
N THR A 106 -0.59 -12.07 -3.92
CA THR A 106 -1.94 -12.62 -3.86
C THR A 106 -2.69 -12.03 -2.69
N LEU A 107 -3.89 -11.51 -2.95
CA LEU A 107 -4.82 -11.07 -1.93
C LEU A 107 -5.85 -12.16 -1.64
N THR A 108 -6.04 -12.45 -0.35
CA THR A 108 -7.05 -13.39 0.14
C THR A 108 -7.91 -12.70 1.20
N GLN A 109 -9.23 -12.81 1.06
CA GLN A 109 -10.24 -12.35 2.01
C GLN A 109 -10.87 -13.54 2.73
#